data_AF-A0A836WZB5-F1
#
_entry.id   AF-A0A836WZB5-F1
#
_cell.length_a   1.000
_cell.length_b   1.000
_cell.length_c   1.000
_cell.angle_alpha   90.00
_cell.angle_beta   90.00
_cell.angle_gamma   90.00
#
_symmetry.space_group_name_H-M   'P 1'
#
loop_
_entity.id
_entity.type
_entity.pdbx_description
1 polymer ?
#
loop_
_entity_poly.entity_id
_entity_poly.type
_entity_poly.pdbx_seq_one_letter_code
_entity_poly.pdbx_strand_id
1 'polypeptide(L)'
;MITTSRKNAINNFCFSCIVDERNGNGSKHEQTTNCTSYQCHLYDFRPITSAEKSRRNDEKLKGMSKAELEIYEAKRAKKAAVFRQNVTKANVSSTGGG
;
A
#
# COMPACT_ATOMS: atom_id res chain seq x y z
N MET A 1 20.33 15.01 -3.60
CA MET A 1 19.65 14.69 -2.33
C MET A 1 18.49 13.76 -2.64
N ILE A 2 18.52 12.51 -2.15
CA ILE A 2 17.38 11.58 -2.31
C ILE A 2 16.28 12.07 -1.37
N THR A 3 15.22 12.66 -1.92
CA THR A 3 14.04 13.03 -1.14
C THR A 3 13.38 11.77 -0.63
N THR A 4 13.55 11.48 0.67
CA THR A 4 12.87 10.35 1.30
C THR A 4 11.39 10.71 1.40
N SER A 5 10.54 9.97 0.69
CA SER A 5 9.09 10.20 0.77
C SER A 5 8.61 10.04 2.22
N ARG A 6 7.52 10.72 2.60
CA ARG A 6 6.91 10.58 3.94
C ARG A 6 6.68 9.11 4.31
N LYS A 7 6.24 8.30 3.35
CA LYS A 7 6.03 6.86 3.53
C LYS A 7 7.35 6.15 3.87
N ASN A 8 8.42 6.44 3.14
CA ASN A 8 9.72 5.82 3.39
C ASN A 8 10.27 6.23 4.77
N ALA A 9 10.07 7.48 5.19
CA ALA A 9 10.49 7.94 6.51
C ALA A 9 9.76 7.19 7.65
N ILE A 10 8.43 7.04 7.53
CA ILE A 10 7.64 6.26 8.50
C ILE A 10 8.05 4.79 8.50
N ASN A 11 8.21 4.20 7.32
CA ASN A 11 8.65 2.81 7.19
C ASN A 11 10.00 2.60 7.88
N ASN A 12 10.99 3.46 7.59
CA ASN A 12 12.31 3.37 8.20
C ASN A 12 12.25 3.49 9.72
N PHE A 13 11.47 4.43 10.25
CA PHE A 13 11.26 4.57 11.70
C PHE A 13 10.65 3.31 12.31
N CYS A 14 9.58 2.77 11.72
CA CYS A 14 8.94 1.55 12.24
C CYS A 14 9.88 0.36 12.19
N PHE A 15 10.66 0.22 11.11
CA PHE A 15 11.63 -0.86 10.97
C PHE A 15 12.79 -0.72 11.95
N SER A 16 13.25 0.48 12.28
CA SER A 16 14.27 0.65 13.31
C SER A 16 13.73 0.49 14.74
N CYS A 17 12.43 0.69 14.94
CA CYS A 17 11.82 0.73 16.27
C CYS A 17 11.51 -0.66 16.85
N ILE A 18 10.90 -1.55 16.07
CA ILE A 18 10.38 -2.85 16.58
C ILE A 18 10.93 -4.07 15.86
N VAL A 19 11.49 -3.91 14.65
CA VAL A 19 11.89 -5.07 13.87
C VAL A 19 13.15 -5.68 14.45
N ASP A 20 13.05 -6.96 14.76
CA ASP A 20 14.13 -7.82 15.18
C ASP A 20 14.55 -8.72 14.00
N GLU A 21 15.81 -8.62 13.60
CA GLU A 21 16.37 -9.34 12.45
C GLU A 21 16.75 -10.79 12.77
N ARG A 22 16.54 -11.26 14.00
CA ARG A 22 16.74 -12.67 14.37
C ARG A 22 15.80 -13.59 13.59
N ASN A 23 16.33 -14.75 13.20
CA ASN A 23 15.58 -15.78 12.47
C ASN A 23 14.36 -16.26 13.29
N GLY A 24 13.24 -16.46 12.61
CA GLY A 24 11.99 -16.95 13.21
C GLY A 24 10.97 -15.87 13.61
N ASN A 25 11.34 -14.59 13.60
CA ASN A 25 10.44 -13.49 13.99
C ASN A 25 9.51 -12.98 12.87
N GLY A 26 9.53 -13.63 11.71
CA GLY A 26 8.81 -13.20 10.51
C GLY A 26 9.44 -11.98 9.84
N SER A 27 8.80 -11.51 8.77
CA SER A 27 9.22 -10.36 7.97
C SER A 27 9.04 -9.03 8.71
N LYS A 28 9.79 -8.01 8.27
CA LYS A 28 9.68 -6.63 8.81
C LYS A 28 8.22 -6.13 8.84
N HIS A 29 7.44 -6.46 7.81
CA HIS A 29 6.05 -6.04 7.71
C HIS A 29 5.11 -6.82 8.64
N GLU A 30 5.37 -8.10 8.90
CA GLU A 30 4.60 -8.88 9.89
C GLU A 30 4.83 -8.34 11.29
N GLN A 31 6.10 -8.08 11.64
CA GLN A 31 6.46 -7.51 12.94
C GLN A 31 5.84 -6.13 13.15
N THR A 32 5.87 -5.24 12.17
CA THR A 32 5.21 -3.93 12.27
C THR A 32 3.68 -4.03 12.24
N THR A 33 3.10 -5.00 11.51
CA THR A 33 1.64 -5.26 11.53
C THR A 33 1.17 -5.62 12.93
N ASN A 34 1.91 -6.51 13.59
CA ASN A 34 1.64 -7.05 14.93
C ASN A 34 2.06 -6.12 16.07
N CYS A 35 2.60 -4.93 15.78
CA CYS A 35 2.91 -3.94 16.80
C CYS A 35 1.64 -3.58 17.60
N THR A 36 1.73 -3.70 18.93
CA THR A 36 0.65 -3.44 19.89
C THR A 36 0.78 -2.09 20.61
N SER A 37 1.68 -1.22 20.17
CA SER A 37 1.81 0.15 20.70
C SER A 37 0.70 1.04 20.13
N TYR A 38 -0.55 0.81 20.55
CA TYR A 38 -1.73 1.52 20.06
C TYR A 38 -1.70 3.03 20.32
N GLN A 39 -0.91 3.49 21.31
CA GLN A 39 -0.69 4.90 21.62
C GLN A 39 0.41 5.56 20.75
N CYS A 40 1.03 4.81 19.85
CA CYS A 40 2.03 5.35 18.94
C CYS A 40 1.39 6.33 17.95
N HIS A 41 1.93 7.54 17.84
CA HIS A 41 1.47 8.56 16.88
C HIS A 41 1.53 8.13 15.41
N LEU A 42 2.33 7.10 15.10
CA LEU A 42 2.45 6.53 13.76
C LEU A 42 1.66 5.22 13.60
N TYR A 43 0.87 4.81 14.59
CA TYR A 43 0.18 3.52 14.59
C TYR A 43 -0.63 3.29 13.32
N ASP A 44 -1.45 4.27 12.90
CA ASP A 44 -2.31 4.14 11.72
C ASP A 44 -1.55 4.22 10.39
N PHE A 45 -0.31 4.72 10.41
CA PHE A 45 0.53 4.90 9.23
C PHE A 45 1.62 3.85 9.09
N ARG A 46 1.73 2.94 10.07
CA ARG A 46 2.78 1.92 10.10
C ARG A 46 2.73 1.02 8.87
N PRO A 47 3.87 0.44 8.45
CA PRO A 47 3.88 -0.60 7.44
C PRO A 47 3.03 -1.78 7.91
N ILE A 48 2.13 -2.23 7.05
CA ILE A 48 1.32 -3.42 7.26
C ILE A 48 1.50 -4.41 6.11
N THR A 49 1.22 -5.69 6.36
CA THR A 49 1.22 -6.71 5.32
C THR A 49 0.17 -6.39 4.23
N SER A 50 0.38 -6.94 3.04
CA SER A 50 -0.60 -6.87 1.96
C SER A 50 -1.94 -7.50 2.35
N ALA A 51 -1.90 -8.61 3.10
CA ALA A 51 -3.07 -9.28 3.64
C ALA A 51 -3.88 -8.36 4.56
N GLU A 52 -3.23 -7.72 5.53
CA GLU A 52 -3.89 -6.77 6.44
C GLU A 52 -4.45 -5.55 5.69
N LYS A 53 -3.71 -5.06 4.68
CA LYS A 53 -4.20 -3.98 3.82
C LYS A 53 -5.45 -4.39 3.04
N SER A 54 -5.51 -5.63 2.55
CA SER A 54 -6.69 -6.17 1.87
C SER A 54 -7.87 -6.24 2.83
N ARG A 55 -7.67 -6.83 4.02
CA ARG A 55 -8.71 -6.96 5.05
C ARG A 55 -9.35 -5.62 5.40
N ARG A 56 -8.53 -4.59 5.67
CA ARG A 56 -9.02 -3.22 5.95
C ARG A 56 -9.79 -2.61 4.79
N ASN A 57 -9.34 -2.86 3.56
CA ASN A 57 -10.05 -2.38 2.37
C ASN A 57 -11.41 -3.08 2.20
N ASP A 58 -11.49 -4.38 2.46
CA ASP A 58 -12.73 -5.14 2.37
C ASP A 58 -13.75 -4.70 3.42
N GLU A 59 -13.30 -4.43 4.65
CA GLU A 59 -14.15 -3.85 5.70
C GLU A 59 -14.68 -2.48 5.31
N LYS A 60 -13.82 -1.64 4.73
CA LYS A 60 -14.23 -0.34 4.22
C LYS A 60 -15.30 -0.48 3.13
N LEU A 61 -15.12 -1.40 2.18
CA LEU A 61 -16.08 -1.62 1.10
C LEU A 61 -17.42 -2.16 1.62
N LYS A 62 -17.40 -3.07 2.60
CA LYS A 62 -18.62 -3.58 3.26
C LYS A 62 -19.40 -2.49 4.00
N GLY A 63 -18.71 -1.49 4.54
CA GLY A 63 -19.32 -0.36 5.24
C GLY A 63 -19.83 0.77 4.34
N MET A 64 -19.55 0.75 3.04
CA MET A 64 -19.99 1.79 2.11
C MET A 64 -21.46 1.61 1.72
N SER A 65 -22.19 2.72 1.59
CA SER A 65 -23.53 2.70 1.00
C SER A 65 -23.47 2.32 -0.49
N LYS A 66 -24.60 1.90 -1.06
CA LYS A 66 -24.70 1.55 -2.48
C LYS A 66 -24.20 2.67 -3.40
N ALA A 67 -24.63 3.91 -3.14
CA ALA A 67 -24.23 5.08 -3.93
C ALA A 67 -22.71 5.34 -3.86
N GLU A 68 -22.11 5.16 -2.68
CA GLU A 68 -20.66 5.31 -2.50
C GLU A 68 -19.87 4.19 -3.19
N LEU A 69 -20.41 2.96 -3.19
CA LEU A 69 -19.81 1.82 -3.85
C LEU A 69 -19.79 2.00 -5.37
N GLU A 70 -20.89 2.46 -5.97
CA GLU A 70 -20.96 2.79 -7.40
C GLU A 70 -19.89 3.82 -7.80
N ILE A 71 -19.70 4.86 -6.99
CA ILE A 71 -18.65 5.87 -7.20
C ILE A 71 -17.25 5.25 -7.09
N TYR A 72 -17.04 4.37 -6.10
CA TYR A 72 -15.75 3.68 -5.92
C TYR A 72 -15.41 2.81 -7.13
N GLU A 73 -16.36 2.02 -7.61
CA GLU A 73 -16.19 1.14 -8.77
C GLU A 73 -15.93 1.93 -10.05
N ALA A 74 -16.66 3.02 -10.29
CA ALA A 74 -16.42 3.91 -11.41
C ALA A 74 -14.99 4.51 -11.38
N LYS A 75 -14.52 4.95 -10.21
CA LYS A 75 -13.14 5.45 -10.02
C LYS A 75 -12.12 4.34 -10.28
N ARG A 76 -12.38 3.12 -9.81
CA ARG A 76 -11.52 1.95 -10.01
C ARG A 76 -11.43 1.58 -11.50
N ALA A 77 -12.56 1.56 -12.21
CA ALA A 77 -12.62 1.30 -13.65
C ALA A 77 -11.85 2.36 -14.45
N LYS A 78 -12.02 3.64 -14.13
CA LYS A 78 -11.28 4.74 -14.76
C LYS A 78 -9.77 4.60 -14.57
N LYS A 79 -9.31 4.31 -13.35
CA LYS A 79 -7.88 4.07 -13.07
C LYS A 79 -7.34 2.87 -13.84
N ALA A 80 -8.09 1.78 -13.93
CA ALA A 80 -7.70 0.61 -14.70
C ALA A 80 -7.58 0.92 -16.21
N ALA A 81 -8.50 1.73 -16.76
CA ALA A 81 -8.43 2.17 -18.14
C ALA A 81 -7.19 3.03 -18.41
N VAL A 82 -6.89 4.00 -17.54
CA VAL A 82 -5.67 4.84 -17.65
C VAL A 82 -4.41 3.98 -17.58
N PHE A 83 -4.35 3.02 -16.65
CA PHE A 83 -3.21 2.12 -16.56
C PHE A 83 -3.03 1.30 -17.83
N ARG A 84 -4.10 0.70 -18.37
CA ARG A 84 -4.05 -0.04 -19.64
C ARG A 84 -3.54 0.83 -20.79
N GLN A 85 -4.05 2.06 -20.92
CA GLN A 85 -3.58 3.00 -21.94
C GLN A 85 -2.09 3.31 -21.79
N ASN A 86 -1.60 3.52 -20.56
CA ASN A 86 -0.19 3.80 -20.31
C ASN A 86 0.71 2.60 -20.63
N VAL A 87 0.27 1.39 -20.30
CA VAL A 87 1.00 0.15 -20.65
C VAL A 87 1.05 -0.04 -22.16
N THR A 88 -0.07 0.15 -22.87
CA THR A 88 -0.11 0.06 -24.33
C THR A 88 0.81 1.10 -24.98
N LYS A 89 0.77 2.36 -24.53
CA LYS A 89 1.65 3.42 -25.04
C LYS A 89 3.13 3.11 -24.80
N ALA A 90 3.49 2.64 -23.61
CA ALA A 90 4.87 2.25 -23.29
C ALA A 90 5.36 1.12 -24.21
N ASN A 91 4.53 0.11 -24.47
CA ASN A 91 4.89 -0.99 -25.36
C ASN A 91 5.06 -0.55 -26.83
N VAL A 92 4.23 0.38 -27.34
CA VAL A 92 4.36 0.92 -28.70
C VAL A 92 5.63 1.76 -28.88
N SER A 93 6.05 2.50 -27.84
CA SER A 93 7.28 3.29 -27.86
C SER A 93 8.57 2.45 -27.82
N SER A 94 8.49 1.18 -27.42
CA SER A 94 9.66 0.28 -27.35
C SER A 94 9.88 -0.57 -28.60
N THR A 95 8.97 -0.55 -29.58
CA THR A 95 9.05 -1.37 -30.81
C THR A 95 9.39 -0.59 -32.08
N GLY A 96 9.74 0.70 -31.98
CA GLY A 96 10.11 1.56 -33.11
C GLY A 96 11.58 1.92 -33.14
N GLY A 97 12.44 0.98 -33.52
CA GLY A 97 13.87 1.19 -33.72
C GLY A 97 14.45 0.09 -34.60
N GLY A 98 14.19 0.20 -35.90
CA GLY A 98 14.85 -0.56 -36.97
C GLY A 98 15.63 0.39 -37.85
#